data_AF-A0A6P0DVK3-F1
#
_entry.id   AF-A0A6P0DVK3-F1
#
_cell.length_a   1.000
_cell.length_b   1.000
_cell.length_c   1.000
_cell.angle_alpha   90.00
_cell.angle_beta   90.00
_cell.angle_gamma   90.00
#
_symmetry.space_group_name_H-M   'P 1'
#
loop_
_entity.id
_entity.type
_entity.pdbx_description
1 polymer ?
#
loop_
_entity_poly.entity_id
_entity_poly.type
_entity_poly.pdbx_seq_one_letter_code
_entity_poly.pdbx_strand_id
1 'polypeptide(L)' 'MGFSITTWNINSVRLRMPIVEQLVLKHRPDILCLQETKV' A
#
# COMPACT_ATOMS: atom_id res chain seq x y z
N MET A 1 -7.32 18.46 9.66
CA MET A 1 -6.78 17.11 9.44
C MET A 1 -7.44 16.57 8.18
N GLY A 2 -6.66 16.20 7.16
CA GLY A 2 -7.21 15.66 5.91
C GLY A 2 -7.30 14.14 5.99
N PHE A 3 -8.33 13.56 5.36
CA PHE A 3 -8.44 12.12 5.17
C PHE A 3 -7.73 11.73 3.87
N SER A 4 -6.96 10.66 3.89
CA SER A 4 -6.06 10.26 2.81
C SER A 4 -6.25 8.79 2.43
N ILE A 5 -6.38 8.56 1.13
CA ILE A 5 -6.48 7.21 0.54
C ILE A 5 -5.35 7.06 -0.46
N THR A 6 -4.62 5.96 -0.37
CA THR A 6 -3.64 5.54 -1.38
C THR A 6 -4.14 4.30 -2.09
N THR A 7 -4.09 4.30 -3.42
CA THR A 7 -4.43 3.13 -4.25
C THR A 7 -3.20 2.69 -5.04
N TRP A 8 -2.92 1.38 -5.05
CA TRP A 8 -1.75 0.84 -5.74
C TRP A 8 -2.01 -0.56 -6.29
N ASN A 9 -1.91 -0.69 -7.61
CA ASN A 9 -1.79 -1.99 -8.25
C ASN A 9 -0.37 -2.50 -8.04
N ILE A 10 -0.24 -3.47 -7.14
CA ILE A 10 1.06 -3.93 -6.65
C ILE A 10 1.64 -5.09 -7.46
N ASN A 11 0.86 -5.69 -8.36
CA ASN A 11 1.30 -6.80 -9.20
C ASN A 11 1.96 -7.94 -8.39
N SER A 12 1.28 -8.46 -7.36
CA SER A 12 1.72 -9.40 -6.30
C SER A 12 2.28 -8.73 -5.05
N VAL A 13 1.50 -8.82 -3.96
CA VAL A 13 1.86 -8.29 -2.63
C VAL A 13 2.90 -9.16 -1.94
N ARG A 14 2.86 -10.49 -2.12
CA ARG A 14 3.78 -11.42 -1.47
C ARG A 14 5.25 -11.10 -1.72
N LEU A 15 5.58 -10.68 -2.94
CA LEU A 15 6.96 -10.32 -3.32
C LEU A 15 7.34 -8.88 -2.93
N ARG A 16 6.38 -8.04 -2.54
CA ARG A 16 6.56 -6.59 -2.37
C ARG A 16 6.20 -6.08 -0.98
N MET A 17 5.97 -6.98 -0.01
CA MET A 17 5.67 -6.60 1.37
C MET A 17 6.66 -5.58 1.95
N PRO A 18 7.99 -5.71 1.75
CA PRO A 18 8.93 -4.70 2.25
C PRO A 18 8.71 -3.30 1.67
N ILE A 19 8.25 -3.19 0.42
CA ILE A 19 7.95 -1.90 -0.22
C ILE A 19 6.65 -1.31 0.34
N VAL A 20 5.65 -2.16 0.60
CA VAL A 20 4.39 -1.74 1.26
C VAL A 20 4.69 -1.15 2.63
N GLU A 21 5.53 -1.81 3.43
CA GLU A 21 5.93 -1.32 4.75
C GLU A 21 6.59 0.07 4.67
N GLN A 22 7.54 0.25 3.74
CA GLN A 22 8.19 1.54 3.53
C GLN A 22 7.19 2.63 3.12
N LEU A 23 6.22 2.30 2.26
CA LEU A 23 5.19 3.23 1.81
C LEU A 23 4.31 3.67 2.99
N VAL A 24 3.84 2.73 3.80
CA VAL A 24 3.00 3.01 4.98
C VAL A 24 3.74 3.86 6.00
N LEU A 25 5.01 3.55 6.29
CA LEU A 25 5.82 4.33 7.22
C LEU A 25 6.04 5.77 6.75
N LYS A 26 6.28 5.95 5.45
CA LYS A 26 6.58 7.26 4.85
C LYS A 26 5.34 8.13 4.67
N HIS A 27 4.24 7.58 4.16
CA HIS A 27 3.07 8.36 3.75
C HIS A 27 1.92 8.31 4.74
N ARG A 28 1.88 7.29 5.61
CA ARG A 28 0.83 7.07 6.62
C ARG A 28 -0.59 7.34 6.09
N PRO A 29 -1.01 6.71 4.97
CA PRO A 29 -2.37 6.88 4.48
C PRO A 29 -3.37 6.29 5.48
N ASP A 30 -4.55 6.90 5.61
CA ASP A 30 -5.62 6.36 6.45
C ASP A 30 -6.15 5.04 5.89
N ILE A 31 -6.19 4.93 4.56
CA ILE A 31 -6.54 3.69 3.85
C ILE A 31 -5.54 3.41 2.73
N LEU A 32 -5.03 2.18 2.67
CA LEU A 32 -4.26 1.64 1.55
C LEU A 32 -5.06 0.57 0.81
N CYS A 33 -5.44 0.84 -0.43
CA CYS A 33 -6.12 -0.10 -1.32
C CYS A 33 -5.11 -0.74 -2.28
N LEU A 34 -4.93 -2.05 -2.21
CA LEU A 34 -4.05 -2.80 -3.11
C LEU A 34 -4.84 -3.59 -4.15
N GLN A 35 -4.34 -3.64 -5.38
CA GLN A 35 -4.88 -4.48 -6.46
C GLN A 35 -3.84 -5.47 -6.98
N GLU A 36 -4.31 -6.55 -7.62
CA GLU A 36 -3.46 -7.67 -8.08
C GLU A 36 -2.63 -8.27 -6.94
N THR A 37 -3.26 -8.47 -5.78
CA THR A 37 -2.62 -8.90 -4.53
C THR A 37 -2.37 -10.40 -4.48
N LYS A 38 -1.70 -10.98 -5.48
CA LYS A 38 -1.33 -12.41 -5.42
C LYS A 38 -0.65 -12.70 -4.07
N VAL A 39 -1.32 -13.51 -3.26
CA VAL A 39 -0.95 -13.89 -1.89
C VAL A 39 -0.11 -15.16 -1.93
#